data_AF-A0A966K1L1-F1
#
_entry.id   AF-A0A966K1L1-F1
#
_cell.length_a   1.000
_cell.length_b   1.000
_cell.length_c   1.000
_cell.angle_alpha   90.00
_cell.angle_beta   90.00
_cell.angle_gamma   90.00
#
_symmetry.space_group_name_H-M   'P 1'
#
loop_
_entity.id
_entity.type
_entity.pdbx_description
1 polymer ?
#
loop_
_entity_poly.entity_id
_entity_poly.type
_entity_poly.pdbx_seq_one_letter_code
_entity_poly.pdbx_strand_id
1 'polypeptide(L)'
;FRTIATAPRGSAAHRVAQAMTSHPEMVGGPTRDVTRLMQGVPGMVAKDGAEAVFAVALPDGRAVALKISDGANRARPPVMQAALERLGVGLEKVDPATWDSPVKGHGRRVGLCVAAGPLVTS
;
A
#
# COMPACT_ATOMS: atom_id res chain seq x y z
N PHE A 1 2.64 7.14 -10.48
CA PHE A 1 3.45 6.55 -9.40
C PHE A 1 4.77 5.97 -9.90
N ARG A 2 4.79 5.04 -10.86
CA ARG A 2 6.04 4.51 -11.47
C ARG A 2 7.07 5.60 -11.82
N THR A 3 6.64 6.62 -12.57
CA THR A 3 7.51 7.75 -12.99
C THR A 3 8.15 8.49 -11.81
N ILE A 4 7.46 8.57 -10.67
CA ILE A 4 7.97 9.21 -9.45
C ILE A 4 9.00 8.28 -8.78
N ALA A 5 8.67 7.00 -8.62
CA ALA A 5 9.54 6.02 -7.98
C ALA A 5 10.86 5.79 -8.75
N THR A 6 10.85 5.90 -10.08
CA THR A 6 12.04 5.71 -10.93
C THR A 6 12.65 7.04 -11.41
N ALA A 7 12.27 8.17 -10.79
CA ALA A 7 12.71 9.48 -11.25
C ALA A 7 14.24 9.66 -11.12
N PRO A 8 14.92 10.25 -12.12
CA PRO A 8 16.36 10.50 -12.05
C PRO A 8 16.73 11.36 -10.84
N ARG A 9 17.86 11.04 -10.19
CA ARG A 9 18.40 11.84 -9.07
C ARG A 9 18.53 13.31 -9.48
N GLY A 10 18.16 14.21 -8.58
CA GLY A 10 18.16 15.66 -8.82
C GLY A 10 16.89 16.22 -9.46
N SER A 11 16.04 15.38 -10.09
CA SER A 11 14.76 15.82 -10.66
C SER A 11 13.74 16.23 -9.58
N ALA A 12 12.75 17.04 -9.95
CA ALA A 12 11.65 17.40 -9.06
C ALA A 12 10.87 16.17 -8.56
N ALA A 13 10.59 15.23 -9.45
CA ALA A 13 9.90 13.98 -9.11
C ALA A 13 10.72 13.12 -8.13
N HIS A 14 12.05 13.10 -8.26
CA HIS A 14 12.91 12.40 -7.31
C HIS A 14 12.87 13.05 -5.91
N ARG A 15 12.84 14.38 -5.83
CA ARG A 15 12.66 15.08 -4.54
C ARG A 15 11.33 14.73 -3.89
N VAL A 16 10.26 14.62 -4.67
CA VAL A 16 8.95 14.16 -4.17
C VAL A 16 9.04 12.72 -3.67
N ALA A 17 9.63 11.80 -4.45
CA ALA A 17 9.81 10.41 -4.03
C ALA A 17 10.57 10.32 -2.70
N GLN A 18 11.68 11.03 -2.59
CA GLN A 18 12.49 11.09 -1.37
C GLN A 18 11.69 11.64 -0.19
N ALA A 19 11.00 12.77 -0.36
CA ALA A 19 10.19 13.35 0.70
C ALA A 19 9.11 12.39 1.19
N MET A 20 8.41 11.73 0.25
CA MET A 20 7.40 10.73 0.57
C MET A 20 8.02 9.55 1.35
N THR A 21 9.13 8.99 0.89
CA THR A 21 9.76 7.81 1.53
C THR A 21 10.46 8.11 2.85
N SER A 22 10.96 9.33 3.03
CA SER A 22 11.61 9.75 4.29
C SER A 22 10.59 10.19 5.34
N HIS A 23 9.40 10.62 4.92
CA HIS A 23 8.33 11.11 5.80
C HIS A 23 6.96 10.48 5.44
N PRO A 24 6.83 9.15 5.46
CA PRO A 24 5.60 8.46 5.02
C PRO A 24 4.38 8.80 5.89
N GLU A 25 4.58 9.22 7.14
CA GLU A 25 3.55 9.74 8.04
C GLU A 25 2.94 11.06 7.55
N MET A 26 3.69 11.87 6.80
CA MET A 26 3.16 13.09 6.17
C MET A 26 2.32 12.78 4.92
N VAL A 27 2.40 11.56 4.40
CA VAL A 27 1.64 11.08 3.23
C VAL A 27 0.32 10.44 3.65
N GLY A 28 0.37 9.52 4.62
CA GLY A 28 -0.78 8.75 5.08
C GLY A 28 -1.30 9.14 6.47
N GLY A 29 -0.45 9.60 7.35
CA GLY A 29 -0.67 9.61 8.79
C GLY A 29 -0.04 8.39 9.48
N PRO A 30 0.21 8.45 10.79
CA PRO A 30 1.15 7.57 11.48
C PRO A 30 0.74 6.09 11.57
N THR A 31 -0.54 5.78 11.37
CA THR A 31 -1.10 4.44 11.65
C THR A 31 -1.63 3.73 10.42
N ARG A 32 -1.65 4.38 9.25
CA ARG A 32 -2.26 3.82 8.05
C ARG A 32 -1.34 2.82 7.37
N ASP A 33 -1.97 1.90 6.64
CA ASP A 33 -1.32 0.87 5.84
C ASP A 33 -0.32 1.45 4.83
N VAL A 34 -0.63 2.56 4.17
CA VAL A 34 0.30 3.26 3.26
C VAL A 34 1.60 3.65 3.93
N THR A 35 1.54 4.13 5.17
CA THR A 35 2.71 4.60 5.91
C THR A 35 3.57 3.41 6.35
N ARG A 36 2.93 2.36 6.90
CA ARG A 36 3.62 1.13 7.30
C ARG A 36 4.25 0.39 6.12
N LEU A 37 3.59 0.38 4.96
CA LEU A 37 4.14 -0.18 3.73
C LEU A 37 5.40 0.54 3.28
N MET A 38 5.39 1.87 3.27
CA MET A 38 6.57 2.65 2.89
C MET A 38 7.72 2.52 3.89
N GLN A 39 7.41 2.36 5.18
CA GLN A 39 8.41 2.06 6.22
C GLN A 39 9.01 0.66 6.07
N GLY A 40 8.20 -0.33 5.68
CA GLY A 40 8.61 -1.72 5.56
C GLY A 40 9.25 -2.09 4.23
N VAL A 41 8.99 -1.35 3.14
CA VAL A 41 9.52 -1.63 1.81
C VAL A 41 10.40 -0.48 1.29
N PRO A 42 11.74 -0.60 1.39
CA PRO A 42 12.66 0.46 1.03
C PRO A 42 12.46 0.99 -0.40
N GLY A 43 12.35 2.31 -0.53
CA GLY A 43 12.18 2.99 -1.83
C GLY A 43 10.79 2.89 -2.44
N MET A 44 9.82 2.23 -1.78
CA MET A 44 8.43 2.22 -2.24
C MET A 44 7.82 3.61 -2.12
N VAL A 45 7.30 4.14 -3.23
CA VAL A 45 6.42 5.31 -3.23
C VAL A 45 4.98 4.82 -3.24
N ALA A 46 4.18 5.24 -2.27
CA ALA A 46 2.81 4.79 -2.13
C ALA A 46 1.86 5.96 -1.82
N LYS A 47 0.60 5.84 -2.24
CA LYS A 47 -0.46 6.76 -1.82
C LYS A 47 -1.82 6.08 -1.85
N ASP A 48 -2.50 6.19 -0.73
CA ASP A 48 -3.89 5.85 -0.61
C ASP A 48 -4.81 7.04 -0.91
N GLY A 49 -6.03 6.73 -1.35
CA GLY A 49 -7.02 7.70 -1.78
C GLY A 49 -8.37 7.49 -1.11
N ALA A 50 -9.30 8.39 -1.43
CA ALA A 50 -10.71 8.21 -1.11
C ALA A 50 -11.27 6.96 -1.81
N GLU A 51 -12.38 6.44 -1.29
CA GLU A 51 -13.11 5.32 -1.89
C GLU A 51 -12.22 4.09 -2.15
N ALA A 52 -11.33 3.76 -1.21
CA ALA A 52 -10.45 2.59 -1.25
C ALA A 52 -9.57 2.46 -2.52
N VAL A 53 -9.13 3.59 -3.08
CA VAL A 53 -8.06 3.63 -4.08
C VAL A 53 -6.70 3.50 -3.39
N PHE A 54 -5.79 2.73 -3.98
CA PHE A 54 -4.41 2.64 -3.52
C PHE A 54 -3.46 2.41 -4.68
N ALA A 55 -2.40 3.21 -4.79
CA ALA A 55 -1.29 2.97 -5.71
C ALA A 55 0.05 2.85 -4.97
N VAL A 56 0.89 1.94 -5.46
CA VAL A 56 2.27 1.71 -5.00
C VAL A 56 3.19 1.59 -6.22
N ALA A 57 4.42 2.04 -6.10
CA ALA A 57 5.48 1.84 -7.09
C ALA A 57 6.83 1.61 -6.41
N LEU A 58 7.60 0.67 -6.96
CA LEU A 58 8.92 0.26 -6.50
C LEU A 58 10.02 1.00 -7.28
N PRO A 59 11.25 1.08 -6.72
CA PRO A 59 12.38 1.73 -7.39
C PRO A 59 12.84 1.02 -8.67
N ASP A 60 12.46 -0.24 -8.87
CA ASP A 60 12.69 -1.00 -10.12
C ASP A 60 11.61 -0.80 -11.19
N GLY A 61 10.61 0.03 -10.88
CA GLY A 61 9.53 0.38 -11.79
C GLY A 61 8.34 -0.57 -11.81
N ARG A 62 8.33 -1.66 -11.03
CA ARG A 62 7.10 -2.42 -10.77
C ARG A 62 6.10 -1.53 -10.02
N ALA A 63 4.81 -1.69 -10.30
CA ALA A 63 3.76 -0.89 -9.67
C ALA A 63 2.44 -1.66 -9.59
N VAL A 64 1.63 -1.36 -8.58
CA VAL A 64 0.25 -1.83 -8.43
C VAL A 64 -0.64 -0.63 -8.22
N ALA A 65 -1.81 -0.64 -8.84
CA ALA A 65 -2.92 0.19 -8.45
C ALA A 65 -4.13 -0.72 -8.21
N LEU A 66 -4.86 -0.48 -7.13
CA LEU A 66 -6.10 -1.19 -6.81
C LEU A 66 -7.20 -0.21 -6.46
N LYS A 67 -8.43 -0.71 -6.62
CA LYS A 67 -9.67 -0.07 -6.20
C LYS A 67 -10.55 -1.18 -5.62
N ILE A 68 -11.08 -0.96 -4.42
CA ILE A 68 -12.19 -1.79 -3.92
C ILE A 68 -13.49 -1.18 -4.44
N SER A 69 -14.30 -1.97 -5.15
CA SER A 69 -15.49 -1.50 -5.86
C SER A 69 -16.55 -0.90 -4.93
N ASP A 70 -16.69 -1.43 -3.70
CA ASP A 70 -17.62 -0.93 -2.70
C ASP A 70 -17.13 0.33 -1.97
N GLY A 71 -15.96 0.86 -2.32
CA GLY A 71 -15.36 2.07 -1.75
C GLY A 71 -14.79 1.90 -0.34
N ALA A 72 -14.94 0.73 0.29
CA ALA A 72 -14.57 0.53 1.67
C ALA A 72 -13.13 0.06 1.86
N ASN A 73 -12.48 0.57 2.91
CA ASN A 73 -11.06 0.29 3.18
C ASN A 73 -10.78 -1.13 3.70
N ARG A 74 -11.78 -1.91 4.12
CA ARG A 74 -11.55 -3.20 4.78
C ARG A 74 -10.88 -4.25 3.87
N ALA A 75 -11.20 -4.27 2.58
CA ALA A 75 -10.55 -5.22 1.67
C ALA A 75 -9.18 -4.74 1.17
N ARG A 76 -8.86 -3.44 1.33
CA ARG A 76 -7.68 -2.81 0.73
C ARG A 76 -6.35 -3.39 1.25
N PRO A 77 -6.10 -3.50 2.57
CA PRO A 77 -4.84 -4.06 3.06
C PRO A 77 -4.56 -5.51 2.62
N PRO A 78 -5.46 -6.50 2.82
CA PRO A 78 -5.17 -7.88 2.43
C PRO A 78 -5.07 -8.08 0.91
N VAL A 79 -5.80 -7.29 0.10
CA VAL A 79 -5.65 -7.34 -1.36
C VAL A 79 -4.32 -6.74 -1.80
N MET A 80 -3.88 -5.64 -1.19
CA MET A 80 -2.56 -5.06 -1.46
C MET A 80 -1.43 -6.04 -1.09
N GLN A 81 -1.56 -6.74 0.06
CA GLN A 81 -0.62 -7.78 0.47
C GLN A 81 -0.46 -8.84 -0.63
N ALA A 82 -1.58 -9.47 -1.03
CA ALA A 82 -1.57 -10.52 -2.04
C ALA A 82 -1.03 -10.03 -3.40
N ALA A 83 -1.30 -8.77 -3.77
CA ALA A 83 -0.79 -8.19 -5.01
C ALA A 83 0.73 -7.98 -4.97
N LEU A 84 1.26 -7.51 -3.83
CA LEU A 84 2.69 -7.32 -3.63
C LEU A 84 3.45 -8.65 -3.56
N GLU A 85 2.90 -9.65 -2.87
CA GLU A 85 3.44 -11.01 -2.83
C GLU A 85 3.49 -11.63 -4.23
N ARG A 86 2.41 -11.47 -5.03
CA ARG A 86 2.38 -11.93 -6.43
C ARG A 86 3.40 -11.21 -7.31
N LEU A 87 3.69 -9.94 -7.02
CA LEU A 87 4.77 -9.22 -7.69
C LEU A 87 6.17 -9.65 -7.24
N GLY A 88 6.31 -10.50 -6.21
CA GLY A 88 7.59 -10.90 -5.65
C GLY A 88 8.25 -9.78 -4.82
N VAL A 89 7.46 -9.04 -4.05
CA VAL A 89 7.95 -8.03 -3.10
C VAL A 89 8.10 -8.70 -1.73
N GLY A 90 9.28 -8.59 -1.12
CA GLY A 90 9.50 -9.08 0.24
C GLY A 90 8.82 -8.16 1.25
N LEU A 91 7.94 -8.72 2.09
CA LEU A 91 7.13 -7.97 3.07
C LEU A 91 7.57 -8.22 4.51
N GLU A 92 8.70 -8.90 4.72
CA GLU A 92 9.16 -9.37 6.04
C GLU A 92 9.40 -8.25 7.06
N LYS A 93 9.64 -7.03 6.57
CA LYS A 93 9.88 -5.83 7.38
C LYS A 93 8.65 -4.94 7.53
N VAL A 94 7.53 -5.30 6.89
CA VAL A 94 6.26 -4.58 7.04
C VAL A 94 5.63 -5.00 8.36
N ASP A 95 5.24 -4.02 9.18
CA ASP A 95 4.51 -4.26 10.43
C ASP A 95 3.29 -5.18 10.16
N PRO A 96 3.19 -6.37 10.80
CA PRO A 96 2.07 -7.29 10.59
C PRO A 96 0.70 -6.67 10.86
N ALA A 97 0.61 -5.63 11.72
CA ALA A 97 -0.63 -4.90 11.96
C ALA A 97 -1.13 -4.12 10.73
N THR A 98 -0.30 -3.98 9.69
CA THR A 98 -0.69 -3.45 8.37
C THR A 98 -1.80 -4.29 7.73
N TRP A 99 -1.79 -5.60 7.98
CA TRP A 99 -2.67 -6.57 7.32
C TRP A 99 -3.93 -6.90 8.14
N ASP A 100 -3.97 -6.52 9.43
CA ASP A 100 -5.15 -6.75 10.27
C ASP A 100 -6.30 -5.84 9.82
N SER A 101 -7.32 -6.46 9.23
CA SER A 101 -8.49 -5.76 8.71
C SER A 101 -9.78 -6.25 9.38
N PRO A 102 -10.06 -5.82 10.61
CA PRO A 102 -11.20 -6.31 11.38
C PRO A 102 -12.53 -5.86 10.77
N VAL A 103 -13.47 -6.79 10.64
CA VAL A 103 -14.89 -6.47 10.40
C VAL A 103 -15.52 -6.11 11.74
N LYS A 104 -16.21 -4.97 11.82
CA LYS A 104 -16.82 -4.48 13.05
C LYS A 104 -18.35 -4.45 12.95
N GLY A 105 -19.03 -4.91 14.00
CA GLY A 105 -20.46 -4.74 14.22
C GLY A 105 -20.68 -3.97 15.53
N HIS A 106 -21.42 -2.85 15.50
CA HIS A 106 -21.62 -1.97 16.66
C HIS A 106 -20.29 -1.59 17.37
N GLY A 107 -19.25 -1.31 16.58
CA GLY A 107 -17.91 -0.96 17.08
C GLY A 107 -17.06 -2.13 17.59
N ARG A 108 -17.64 -3.32 17.77
CA ARG A 108 -16.93 -4.54 18.23
C ARG A 108 -16.45 -5.36 17.05
N ARG A 109 -15.28 -5.99 17.18
CA ARG A 109 -14.77 -6.94 16.17
C ARG A 109 -15.70 -8.16 16.10
N VAL A 110 -16.18 -8.47 14.90
CA VAL A 110 -17.04 -9.64 14.59
C VAL A 110 -16.44 -10.54 13.51
N GLY A 111 -15.31 -10.15 12.91
CA GLY A 111 -14.64 -10.94 11.89
C GLY A 111 -13.34 -10.30 11.39
N LEU A 112 -12.83 -10.84 10.29
CA LEU A 112 -11.62 -10.38 9.61
C LEU A 112 -11.86 -10.42 8.10
N CYS A 113 -11.43 -9.38 7.39
CA CYS A 113 -11.36 -9.41 5.93
C CYS A 113 -10.01 -9.99 5.52
N VAL A 114 -10.04 -11.05 4.71
CA VAL A 114 -8.85 -11.72 4.18
C VAL A 114 -8.96 -11.84 2.67
N ALA A 115 -7.83 -11.83 1.97
CA ALA A 115 -7.79 -12.23 0.57
C ALA A 115 -7.95 -13.75 0.49
N ALA A 116 -8.83 -14.24 -0.37
CA ALA A 116 -9.09 -15.66 -0.55
C ALA A 116 -8.85 -16.06 -2.01
N GLY A 117 -8.11 -17.15 -2.21
CA GLY A 117 -7.77 -17.65 -3.53
C GLY A 117 -6.71 -16.83 -4.27
N PRO A 118 -6.24 -17.32 -5.43
CA PRO A 118 -5.28 -16.60 -6.26
C PRO A 118 -5.91 -15.36 -6.90
N LEU A 119 -5.14 -14.28 -7.02
CA LEU A 119 -5.55 -13.13 -7.85
C LEU A 119 -5.71 -13.60 -9.31
N VAL A 120 -6.89 -13.43 -9.89
CA VAL A 120 -7.14 -13.80 -11.29
C VAL A 120 -6.81 -12.60 -12.17
N THR A 121 -6.01 -12.80 -13.22
CA THR A 121 -5.75 -11.79 -14.25
C THR A 121 -6.65 -12.09 -15.44
N SER A 122 -7.45 -11.11 -15.85
CA SER A 122 -8.18 -11.12 -17.13
C SER A 122 -7.25 -10.85 -18.31
#